data_AF-A0A0A2KXD2-F1
#
_entry.id   AF-A0A0A2KXD2-F1
#
_cell.length_a   1.000
_cell.length_b   1.000
_cell.length_c   1.000
_cell.angle_alpha   90.00
_cell.angle_beta   90.00
_cell.angle_gamma   90.00
#
_symmetry.space_group_name_H-M   'P 1'
#
loop_
_entity.id
_entity.type
_entity.pdbx_description
1 polymer ?
#
loop_
_entity_poly.entity_id
_entity_poly.type
_entity_poly.pdbx_seq_one_letter_code
_entity_poly.pdbx_strand_id
1 'polypeptide(L)'
;MSNFLTQRFGYKREDMVILTDDQRNPLSLPTKANILRAMQWLVKDAQPNDSLFIHFSGHGGRTPDLDGDEDDGFDDVIYPLDYRQTGHIVDDDMHAIMVRPLRPGVRLTAIFDSCHSGTALDLPYVYSTQGVLKEPNLAKEAAQDLFSAFTSYGQGDFSSVASTAIGFFKKAVNGDSARERTIMTKTSPADVVMFSGSKDTQTSADTFQDGQARGALSWAFIKSLQQWPQQSYLQLLNTIRNELEGKYSQKPQLSCSHPLDTNLRFVM
;
A
#
# COMPACT_ATOMS: atom_id res chain seq x y z
N MET A 1 10.20 -3.17 -12.84
CA MET A 1 9.64 -1.94 -12.23
C MET A 1 10.56 -0.73 -12.40
N SER A 2 11.81 -0.75 -11.91
CA SER A 2 12.74 0.40 -12.00
C SER A 2 12.85 1.05 -13.39
N ASN A 3 13.13 0.26 -14.43
CA ASN A 3 13.20 0.76 -15.81
C ASN A 3 11.90 1.44 -16.26
N PHE A 4 10.75 0.90 -15.87
CA PHE A 4 9.45 1.46 -16.21
C PHE A 4 9.23 2.83 -15.56
N LEU A 5 9.55 2.96 -14.27
CA LEU A 5 9.45 4.23 -13.54
C LEU A 5 10.37 5.30 -14.13
N THR A 6 11.61 4.96 -14.46
CA THR A 6 12.56 5.91 -15.07
C THR A 6 12.13 6.33 -16.47
N GLN A 7 11.69 5.39 -17.31
CA GLN A 7 11.37 5.68 -18.71
C GLN A 7 10.02 6.38 -18.90
N ARG A 8 9.06 6.18 -17.99
CA ARG A 8 7.67 6.63 -18.19
C ARG A 8 7.21 7.69 -17.18
N PHE A 9 7.81 7.73 -15.99
CA PHE A 9 7.36 8.59 -14.89
C PHE A 9 8.46 9.48 -14.31
N GLY A 10 9.65 9.50 -14.91
CA GLY A 10 10.70 10.47 -14.56
C GLY A 10 11.43 10.20 -13.23
N TYR A 11 11.21 9.04 -12.60
CA TYR A 11 11.96 8.65 -11.40
C TYR A 11 13.43 8.41 -11.78
N LYS A 12 14.34 9.26 -11.29
CA LYS A 12 15.77 9.14 -11.58
C LYS A 12 16.37 7.96 -10.85
N ARG A 13 17.39 7.34 -11.44
CA ARG A 13 18.05 6.17 -10.85
C ARG A 13 18.77 6.49 -9.53
N GLU A 14 19.26 7.72 -9.39
CA GLU A 14 19.89 8.26 -8.17
C GLU A 14 18.90 8.44 -7.00
N ASP A 15 17.61 8.58 -7.31
CA ASP A 15 16.51 8.67 -6.34
C ASP A 15 15.84 7.30 -6.10
N MET A 16 16.58 6.20 -6.30
CA MET A 16 16.09 4.84 -6.10
C MET A 16 17.02 4.03 -5.20
N VAL A 17 16.46 3.47 -4.13
CA VAL A 17 17.08 2.35 -3.40
C VAL A 17 16.54 1.04 -3.97
N ILE A 18 17.42 0.18 -4.49
CA ILE A 18 17.04 -1.15 -5.02
C ILE A 18 17.77 -2.23 -4.23
N LEU A 19 17.00 -3.09 -3.58
CA LEU A 19 17.49 -4.23 -2.82
C LEU A 19 17.17 -5.53 -3.57
N THR A 20 18.18 -6.31 -3.93
CA THR A 20 18.03 -7.65 -4.55
C THR A 20 19.12 -8.59 -4.05
N ASP A 21 18.81 -9.88 -3.95
CA ASP A 21 19.65 -10.93 -3.37
C ASP A 21 20.75 -11.45 -4.31
N ASP A 22 20.76 -11.02 -5.56
CA ASP A 22 21.79 -11.31 -6.57
C ASP A 22 22.91 -10.25 -6.61
N GLN A 23 22.82 -9.20 -5.80
CA GLN A 23 23.81 -8.13 -5.73
C GLN A 23 24.99 -8.48 -4.81
N ARG A 24 26.18 -7.97 -5.16
CA ARG A 24 27.40 -8.17 -4.35
C ARG A 24 27.53 -7.21 -3.17
N ASN A 25 26.92 -6.03 -3.24
CA ASN A 25 27.01 -5.03 -2.19
C ASN A 25 26.13 -5.44 -1.00
N PRO A 26 26.69 -5.65 0.22
CA PRO A 26 25.89 -6.03 1.39
C PRO A 26 24.78 -5.03 1.75
N LEU A 27 24.96 -3.74 1.46
CA LEU A 27 23.94 -2.70 1.68
C LEU A 27 22.80 -2.75 0.67
N SER A 28 22.96 -3.50 -0.42
CA SER A 28 21.96 -3.71 -1.47
C SER A 28 21.25 -5.05 -1.34
N LEU A 29 21.56 -5.85 -0.32
CA LEU A 29 20.84 -7.09 -0.03
C LEU A 29 19.53 -6.80 0.71
N PRO A 30 18.43 -7.52 0.44
CA PRO A 30 17.13 -7.32 1.09
C PRO A 30 17.08 -7.98 2.47
N THR A 31 18.02 -7.64 3.36
CA THR A 31 17.96 -8.04 4.77
C THR A 31 16.91 -7.22 5.53
N LYS A 32 16.42 -7.70 6.68
CA LYS A 32 15.42 -6.99 7.49
C LYS A 32 15.87 -5.56 7.81
N ALA A 33 17.13 -5.42 8.25
CA ALA A 33 17.71 -4.11 8.57
C ALA A 33 17.78 -3.18 7.35
N ASN A 34 18.17 -3.69 6.18
CA ASN A 34 18.26 -2.87 4.96
C ASN A 34 16.88 -2.47 4.44
N ILE A 35 15.90 -3.37 4.48
CA ILE A 35 14.51 -3.09 4.08
C ILE A 35 13.93 -1.98 4.97
N LEU A 36 14.00 -2.12 6.30
CA LEU A 36 13.48 -1.11 7.23
C LEU A 36 14.17 0.25 7.05
N ARG A 37 15.50 0.25 6.85
CA ARG A 37 16.25 1.48 6.55
C ARG A 37 15.81 2.11 5.23
N ALA A 38 15.55 1.32 4.19
CA ALA A 38 15.08 1.81 2.90
C ALA A 38 13.66 2.39 2.99
N MET A 39 12.77 1.76 3.76
CA MET A 39 11.42 2.28 4.04
C MET A 39 11.49 3.63 4.77
N GLN A 40 12.34 3.74 5.80
CA GLN A 40 12.57 5.00 6.51
C GLN A 40 13.15 6.08 5.59
N TRP A 41 14.12 5.72 4.73
CA TRP A 41 14.69 6.64 3.75
C TRP A 41 13.64 7.15 2.76
N LEU A 42 12.75 6.27 2.29
CA LEU A 42 11.75 6.60 1.27
C LEU A 42 10.81 7.71 1.72
N VAL A 43 10.39 7.70 2.98
CA VAL A 43 9.41 8.67 3.52
C VAL A 43 10.05 9.85 4.23
N LYS A 44 11.37 9.81 4.44
CA LYS A 44 12.09 10.85 5.18
C LYS A 44 11.97 12.18 4.46
N ASP A 45 11.55 13.20 5.21
CA ASP A 45 11.44 14.59 4.76
C ASP A 45 10.49 14.81 3.56
N ALA A 46 9.61 13.85 3.26
CA ALA A 46 8.63 13.95 2.18
C ALA A 46 7.72 15.19 2.33
N GLN A 47 7.55 15.93 1.24
CA GLN A 47 6.79 17.17 1.18
C GLN A 47 5.47 16.98 0.43
N PRO A 48 4.44 17.79 0.72
CA PRO A 48 3.21 17.76 -0.05
C PRO A 48 3.47 17.86 -1.57
N ASN A 49 2.79 17.01 -2.33
CA ASN A 49 2.95 16.79 -3.78
C ASN A 49 4.19 15.99 -4.22
N ASP A 50 5.01 15.48 -3.29
CA ASP A 50 5.99 14.45 -3.63
C ASP A 50 5.28 13.13 -4.01
N SER A 51 5.87 12.40 -4.94
CA SER A 51 5.38 11.09 -5.39
C SER A 51 6.40 10.01 -5.06
N LEU A 52 6.07 9.22 -4.04
CA LEU A 52 6.85 8.11 -3.53
C LEU A 52 6.34 6.81 -4.13
N PHE A 53 7.26 5.88 -4.40
CA PHE A 53 6.91 4.58 -4.96
C PHE A 53 7.64 3.45 -4.24
N ILE A 54 6.92 2.45 -3.77
CA ILE A 54 7.48 1.20 -3.25
C ILE A 54 6.97 0.01 -4.04
N HIS A 55 7.88 -0.90 -4.37
CA HIS A 55 7.56 -2.18 -4.98
C HIS A 55 8.27 -3.30 -4.25
N PHE A 56 7.48 -4.23 -3.74
CA PHE A 56 7.97 -5.46 -3.12
C PHE A 56 7.54 -6.65 -3.97
N SER A 57 8.47 -7.57 -4.20
CA SER A 57 8.20 -8.85 -4.87
C SER A 57 9.01 -9.92 -4.15
N GLY A 58 8.33 -10.90 -3.55
CA GLY A 58 8.96 -11.89 -2.69
C GLY A 58 7.93 -12.72 -1.93
N HIS A 59 8.39 -13.47 -0.93
CA HIS A 59 7.50 -14.24 -0.08
C HIS A 59 6.73 -13.32 0.88
N GLY A 60 5.43 -13.59 0.98
CA GLY A 60 4.58 -13.09 2.04
C GLY A 60 3.86 -14.23 2.75
N GLY A 61 3.29 -13.95 3.91
CA GLY A 61 2.61 -14.94 4.74
C GLY A 61 1.74 -14.27 5.79
N ARG A 62 1.38 -15.02 6.83
CA ARG A 62 0.53 -14.54 7.92
C ARG A 62 1.09 -14.92 9.27
N THR A 63 0.90 -14.07 10.26
CA THR A 63 1.22 -14.33 11.68
C THR A 63 0.00 -13.98 12.54
N PRO A 64 -0.20 -14.57 13.73
CA PRO A 64 -1.32 -14.18 14.59
C PRO A 64 -1.27 -12.70 14.95
N ASP A 65 -2.39 -12.00 14.75
CA ASP A 65 -2.60 -10.60 15.14
C ASP A 65 -2.59 -10.48 16.68
N LEU A 66 -1.84 -9.50 17.19
CA LEU A 66 -1.67 -9.24 18.62
C LEU A 66 -2.40 -7.99 19.12
N ASP A 67 -2.87 -7.11 18.24
CA ASP A 67 -3.52 -5.83 18.60
C ASP A 67 -5.04 -5.81 18.27
N GLY A 68 -5.49 -6.77 17.46
CA GLY A 68 -6.89 -7.01 17.15
C GLY A 68 -7.45 -6.05 16.10
N ASP A 69 -6.62 -5.52 15.21
CA ASP A 69 -7.03 -4.67 14.10
C ASP A 69 -7.35 -5.44 12.80
N GLU A 70 -7.09 -6.75 12.76
CA GLU A 70 -7.42 -7.61 11.62
C GLU A 70 -8.71 -8.44 11.85
N ASP A 71 -9.62 -8.38 10.88
CA ASP A 71 -10.93 -9.06 10.95
C ASP A 71 -10.81 -10.60 10.99
N ASP A 72 -9.73 -11.15 10.42
CA ASP A 72 -9.45 -12.59 10.39
C ASP A 72 -8.48 -13.05 11.49
N GLY A 73 -7.95 -12.12 12.29
CA GLY A 73 -7.03 -12.36 13.39
C GLY A 73 -5.60 -12.69 12.96
N PHE A 74 -5.18 -12.30 11.75
CA PHE A 74 -3.82 -12.50 11.27
C PHE A 74 -3.25 -11.26 10.55
N ASP A 75 -2.07 -10.84 10.97
CA ASP A 75 -1.25 -9.84 10.28
C ASP A 75 -0.65 -10.45 8.99
N ASP A 76 -0.65 -9.68 7.90
CA ASP A 76 0.06 -9.98 6.67
C ASP A 76 1.57 -9.61 6.85
N VAL A 77 2.48 -10.49 6.41
CA VAL A 77 3.92 -10.31 6.63
C VAL A 77 4.74 -10.45 5.35
N ILE A 78 5.87 -9.77 5.28
CA ILE A 78 6.89 -9.98 4.25
C ILE A 78 8.15 -10.63 4.85
N TYR A 79 8.83 -11.45 4.04
CA TYR A 79 10.03 -12.18 4.46
C TYR A 79 11.31 -11.58 3.87
N PRO A 80 12.17 -10.95 4.68
CA PRO A 80 13.52 -10.56 4.28
C PRO A 80 14.42 -11.77 3.96
N LEU A 81 15.56 -11.52 3.32
CA LEU A 81 16.53 -12.57 2.98
C LEU A 81 17.01 -13.37 4.21
N ASP A 82 17.17 -12.69 5.34
CA ASP A 82 17.67 -13.20 6.61
C ASP A 82 16.53 -13.52 7.61
N TYR A 83 15.29 -13.72 7.13
CA TYR A 83 14.12 -13.92 8.00
C TYR A 83 14.26 -15.07 9.00
N ARG A 84 15.06 -16.10 8.68
CA ARG A 84 15.31 -17.23 9.57
C ARG A 84 16.08 -16.83 10.83
N GLN A 85 16.86 -15.75 10.76
CA GLN A 85 17.63 -15.22 11.88
C GLN A 85 16.96 -14.00 12.52
N THR A 86 16.33 -13.13 11.72
CA THR A 86 15.83 -11.82 12.18
C THR A 86 14.30 -11.68 12.20
N GLY A 87 13.60 -12.73 11.76
CA GLY A 87 12.14 -12.75 11.66
C GLY A 87 11.61 -12.06 10.40
N HIS A 88 10.29 -12.06 10.26
CA HIS A 88 9.57 -11.35 9.20
C HIS A 88 9.38 -9.86 9.57
N ILE A 89 8.80 -9.08 8.65
CA ILE A 89 8.31 -7.71 8.90
C ILE A 89 6.79 -7.77 8.78
N VAL A 90 6.08 -7.31 9.81
CA VAL A 90 4.62 -7.23 9.85
C VAL A 90 4.13 -5.96 9.16
N ASP A 91 2.91 -5.99 8.62
CA ASP A 91 2.18 -4.86 8.07
C ASP A 91 2.10 -3.65 9.01
N ASP A 92 1.90 -3.90 10.29
CA ASP A 92 1.92 -2.92 11.37
C ASP A 92 3.20 -2.04 11.38
N ASP A 93 4.38 -2.69 11.26
CA ASP A 93 5.68 -2.02 11.17
C ASP A 93 5.76 -1.21 9.87
N MET A 94 5.27 -1.77 8.77
CA MET A 94 5.28 -1.11 7.46
C MET A 94 4.36 0.11 7.45
N HIS A 95 3.18 0.03 8.06
CA HIS A 95 2.24 1.13 8.23
C HIS A 95 2.84 2.24 9.11
N ALA A 96 3.40 1.85 10.27
CA ALA A 96 4.02 2.79 11.20
C ALA A 96 5.19 3.55 10.59
N ILE A 97 5.99 2.89 9.73
CA ILE A 97 7.14 3.51 9.07
C ILE A 97 6.70 4.33 7.84
N MET A 98 5.86 3.78 6.97
CA MET A 98 5.65 4.35 5.63
C MET A 98 4.36 5.14 5.45
N VAL A 99 3.35 4.95 6.31
CA VAL A 99 2.04 5.61 6.16
C VAL A 99 1.86 6.68 7.22
N ARG A 100 2.03 6.31 8.50
CA ARG A 100 1.77 7.19 9.65
C ARG A 100 2.57 8.51 9.64
N PRO A 101 3.85 8.56 9.19
CA PRO A 101 4.62 9.81 9.22
C PRO A 101 4.33 10.75 8.03
N LEU A 102 3.63 10.28 7.00
CA LEU A 102 3.45 11.06 5.78
C LEU A 102 2.57 12.28 5.99
N ARG A 103 3.00 13.39 5.39
CA ARG A 103 2.25 14.64 5.45
C ARG A 103 1.07 14.62 4.49
N PRO A 104 0.03 15.40 4.77
CA PRO A 104 -1.08 15.53 3.85
C PRO A 104 -0.64 15.99 2.45
N GLY A 105 -1.18 15.34 1.42
CA GLY A 105 -0.83 15.61 0.02
C GLY A 105 0.45 14.94 -0.48
N VAL A 106 1.20 14.20 0.35
CA VAL A 106 2.25 13.30 -0.14
C VAL A 106 1.59 12.08 -0.79
N ARG A 107 2.01 11.70 -1.99
CA ARG A 107 1.58 10.46 -2.65
C ARG A 107 2.54 9.32 -2.30
N LEU A 108 2.02 8.20 -1.81
CA LEU A 108 2.73 6.91 -1.78
C LEU A 108 1.97 5.89 -2.63
N THR A 109 2.59 5.43 -3.71
CA THR A 109 2.08 4.32 -4.53
C THR A 109 2.85 3.05 -4.19
N ALA A 110 2.14 2.03 -3.73
CA ALA A 110 2.71 0.74 -3.35
C ALA A 110 2.24 -0.38 -4.30
N ILE A 111 3.15 -1.29 -4.66
CA ILE A 111 2.83 -2.54 -5.35
C ILE A 111 3.45 -3.70 -4.59
N PHE A 112 2.61 -4.60 -4.07
CA PHE A 112 3.04 -5.81 -3.41
C PHE A 112 2.72 -7.03 -4.27
N ASP A 113 3.77 -7.65 -4.80
CA ASP A 113 3.74 -8.88 -5.59
C ASP A 113 4.14 -10.06 -4.68
N SER A 114 3.35 -10.27 -3.64
CA SER A 114 3.51 -11.35 -2.67
C SER A 114 2.16 -11.97 -2.30
N CYS A 115 2.17 -13.23 -1.89
CA CYS A 115 0.98 -13.83 -1.26
C CYS A 115 0.68 -13.14 0.06
N HIS A 116 -0.62 -13.03 0.41
CA HIS A 116 -1.05 -12.43 1.69
C HIS A 116 -0.47 -11.01 1.84
N SER A 117 -0.82 -10.15 0.89
CA SER A 117 -0.44 -8.73 0.88
C SER A 117 -1.65 -7.81 0.69
N GLY A 118 -2.84 -8.33 0.96
CA GLY A 118 -4.09 -7.58 0.83
C GLY A 118 -4.12 -6.40 1.79
N THR A 119 -3.52 -6.61 2.97
CA THR A 119 -3.47 -5.66 4.08
C THR A 119 -2.03 -5.26 4.44
N ALA A 120 -1.04 -5.46 3.56
CA ALA A 120 0.39 -5.19 3.83
C ALA A 120 0.76 -3.75 4.29
N LEU A 121 -0.18 -2.80 4.30
CA LEU A 121 -0.02 -1.44 4.81
C LEU A 121 -1.23 -1.01 5.69
N ASP A 122 -2.05 -1.95 6.15
CA ASP A 122 -3.27 -1.76 6.96
C ASP A 122 -4.23 -0.70 6.43
N LEU A 123 -4.34 -0.60 5.10
CA LEU A 123 -5.11 0.46 4.46
C LEU A 123 -6.61 0.18 4.59
N PRO A 124 -7.41 1.09 5.18
CA PRO A 124 -8.78 0.77 5.61
C PRO A 124 -9.81 0.73 4.47
N TYR A 125 -9.51 1.28 3.29
CA TYR A 125 -10.42 1.33 2.15
C TYR A 125 -9.97 0.36 1.07
N VAL A 126 -10.81 -0.60 0.68
CA VAL A 126 -10.45 -1.63 -0.32
C VAL A 126 -11.47 -1.67 -1.47
N TYR A 127 -10.94 -1.66 -2.69
CA TYR A 127 -11.68 -1.61 -3.95
C TYR A 127 -11.33 -2.82 -4.83
N SER A 128 -12.32 -3.30 -5.57
CA SER A 128 -12.17 -4.30 -6.64
C SER A 128 -12.66 -3.78 -7.98
N THR A 129 -12.50 -4.60 -9.00
CA THR A 129 -13.03 -4.38 -10.36
C THR A 129 -14.55 -4.20 -10.42
N GLN A 130 -15.29 -4.61 -9.39
CA GLN A 130 -16.76 -4.44 -9.31
C GLN A 130 -17.18 -3.20 -8.50
N GLY A 131 -16.22 -2.40 -8.04
CA GLY A 131 -16.45 -1.28 -7.14
C GLY A 131 -15.95 -1.56 -5.73
N VAL A 132 -16.47 -0.80 -4.77
CA VAL A 132 -15.99 -0.81 -3.38
C VAL A 132 -16.33 -2.16 -2.73
N LEU A 133 -15.30 -2.87 -2.24
CA LEU A 133 -15.49 -4.13 -1.51
C LEU A 133 -15.70 -3.89 -0.01
N LYS A 134 -15.10 -2.81 0.53
CA LYS A 134 -15.15 -2.47 1.95
C LYS A 134 -15.49 -0.98 2.12
N GLU A 135 -16.77 -0.65 2.31
CA GLU A 135 -17.21 0.70 2.74
C GLU A 135 -18.30 0.62 3.82
N PRO A 136 -18.10 1.19 5.02
CA PRO A 136 -19.16 1.46 5.98
C PRO A 136 -19.28 2.97 6.28
N ASN A 137 -20.43 3.34 6.84
CA ASN A 137 -20.74 4.71 7.25
C ASN A 137 -19.66 5.35 8.16
N LEU A 138 -19.00 4.57 9.02
CA LEU A 138 -17.94 5.07 9.91
C LEU A 138 -16.69 5.54 9.16
N ALA A 139 -16.33 4.88 8.06
CA ALA A 139 -15.20 5.29 7.23
C ALA A 139 -15.48 6.58 6.47
N LYS A 140 -16.74 6.86 6.13
CA LYS A 140 -17.15 8.16 5.59
C LYS A 140 -17.06 9.27 6.64
N GLU A 141 -17.49 9.00 7.87
CA GLU A 141 -17.35 9.95 8.99
C GLU A 141 -15.87 10.25 9.29
N ALA A 142 -15.03 9.23 9.44
CA ALA A 142 -13.59 9.41 9.66
C ALA A 142 -12.92 10.19 8.52
N ALA A 143 -13.31 9.92 7.27
CA ALA A 143 -12.79 10.66 6.12
C ALA A 143 -13.28 12.11 6.06
N GLN A 144 -14.53 12.39 6.43
CA GLN A 144 -15.04 13.76 6.53
C GLN A 144 -14.29 14.54 7.61
N ASP A 145 -14.05 13.92 8.77
CA ASP A 145 -13.27 14.52 9.85
C ASP A 145 -11.83 14.80 9.39
N LEU A 146 -11.20 13.86 8.68
CA LEU A 146 -9.86 14.04 8.11
C LEU A 146 -9.81 15.15 7.05
N PHE A 147 -10.79 15.20 6.15
CA PHE A 147 -10.89 16.23 5.11
C PHE A 147 -11.11 17.62 5.72
N SER A 148 -11.89 17.70 6.81
CA SER A 148 -12.06 18.94 7.58
C SER A 148 -10.74 19.38 8.24
N ALA A 149 -9.95 18.44 8.76
CA ALA A 149 -8.63 18.72 9.32
C ALA A 149 -7.64 19.20 8.24
N PHE A 150 -7.66 18.59 7.06
CA PHE A 150 -6.81 18.99 5.92
C PHE A 150 -7.16 20.39 5.41
N THR A 151 -8.44 20.68 5.21
CA THR A 151 -8.90 22.02 4.78
C THR A 151 -8.57 23.10 5.80
N SER A 152 -8.70 22.79 7.10
CA SER A 152 -8.33 23.69 8.20
C SER A 152 -6.82 24.00 8.21
N TYR A 153 -5.98 22.99 7.96
CA TYR A 153 -4.53 23.17 7.85
C TYR A 153 -4.14 24.10 6.70
N GLY A 154 -4.81 23.96 5.54
CA GLY A 154 -4.61 24.83 4.39
C GLY A 154 -5.08 26.28 4.60
N GLN A 155 -6.00 26.52 5.54
CA GLN A 155 -6.53 27.85 5.86
C GLN A 155 -5.88 28.50 7.09
N GLY A 156 -4.95 27.82 7.77
CA GLY A 156 -4.22 28.35 8.92
C GLY A 156 -5.03 28.40 10.23
N ASP A 157 -6.15 27.68 10.31
CA ASP A 157 -6.98 27.60 11.52
C ASP A 157 -6.54 26.41 12.39
N PHE A 158 -5.68 26.68 13.36
CA PHE A 158 -5.14 25.66 14.28
C PHE A 158 -6.11 25.25 15.38
N SER A 159 -7.23 25.97 15.56
CA SER A 159 -8.18 25.72 16.64
C SER A 159 -9.11 24.53 16.37
N SER A 160 -9.48 24.32 15.10
CA SER A 160 -10.35 23.22 14.65
C SER A 160 -9.63 21.87 14.62
N VAL A 161 -8.32 21.85 14.34
CA VAL A 161 -7.49 20.62 14.28
C VAL A 161 -7.47 19.88 15.62
N ALA A 162 -7.39 20.62 16.74
CA ALA A 162 -7.34 20.02 18.07
C ALA A 162 -8.66 19.36 18.47
N SER A 163 -9.81 19.95 18.13
CA SER A 163 -11.12 19.37 18.44
C SER A 163 -11.41 18.10 17.64
N THR A 164 -10.97 18.03 16.37
CA THR A 164 -11.17 16.85 15.52
C THR A 164 -10.34 15.66 16.01
N ALA A 165 -9.09 15.88 16.40
CA ALA A 165 -8.22 14.84 16.98
C ALA A 165 -8.79 14.26 18.30
N ILE A 166 -9.46 15.08 19.13
CA ILE A 166 -10.12 14.65 20.37
C ILE A 166 -11.38 13.80 20.06
N GLY A 167 -12.10 14.11 18.97
CA GLY A 167 -13.24 13.32 18.50
C GLY A 167 -12.86 11.89 18.10
N PHE A 168 -11.73 11.73 17.39
CA PHE A 168 -11.15 10.43 17.06
C PHE A 168 -10.81 9.60 18.31
N PHE A 169 -10.15 10.23 19.30
CA PHE A 169 -9.71 9.53 20.52
C PHE A 169 -10.87 9.04 21.40
N LYS A 170 -11.99 9.76 21.44
CA LYS A 170 -13.14 9.44 22.31
C LYS A 170 -14.06 8.35 21.74
N LYS A 171 -14.04 8.10 20.43
CA LYS A 171 -14.77 6.99 19.78
C LYS A 171 -14.01 5.65 19.87
N ALA A 172 -12.67 5.68 19.92
CA ALA A 172 -11.82 4.48 20.00
C ALA A 172 -12.08 3.59 21.24
N VAL A 173 -12.61 4.18 22.32
CA VAL A 173 -12.91 3.46 23.58
C VAL A 173 -14.26 2.73 23.58
N ASN A 174 -15.12 2.92 22.57
CA ASN A 174 -16.51 2.44 22.56
C ASN A 174 -16.91 1.54 21.36
N GLY A 175 -16.01 1.25 20.40
CA GLY A 175 -16.32 0.46 19.19
C GLY A 175 -15.86 -0.99 19.27
N ASP A 176 -16.77 -1.93 19.01
CA ASP A 176 -16.64 -3.37 19.33
C ASP A 176 -16.25 -4.25 18.11
N SER A 177 -15.70 -3.67 17.03
CA SER A 177 -15.22 -4.45 15.87
C SER A 177 -13.83 -4.03 15.39
N ALA A 178 -12.98 -5.00 15.02
CA ALA A 178 -11.60 -4.81 14.52
C ALA A 178 -11.56 -3.76 13.41
N ARG A 179 -12.45 -3.89 12.43
CA ARG A 179 -12.68 -2.91 11.36
C ARG A 179 -12.86 -1.45 11.81
N GLU A 180 -13.65 -1.19 12.85
CA GLU A 180 -13.84 0.19 13.33
C GLU A 180 -12.54 0.73 13.90
N ARG A 181 -11.73 -0.11 14.55
CA ARG A 181 -10.40 0.25 15.00
C ARG A 181 -9.50 0.57 13.81
N THR A 182 -9.40 -0.30 12.79
CA THR A 182 -8.57 -0.07 11.60
C THR A 182 -8.90 1.26 10.92
N ILE A 183 -10.19 1.56 10.70
CA ILE A 183 -10.61 2.83 10.11
C ILE A 183 -10.15 4.02 10.97
N MET A 184 -10.29 3.92 12.29
CA MET A 184 -9.97 5.01 13.20
C MET A 184 -8.46 5.20 13.41
N THR A 185 -7.67 4.13 13.34
CA THR A 185 -6.23 4.15 13.64
C THR A 185 -5.35 4.20 12.40
N LYS A 186 -5.80 3.66 11.25
CA LYS A 186 -5.00 3.50 10.02
C LYS A 186 -5.44 4.42 8.87
N THR A 187 -6.48 5.25 9.06
CA THR A 187 -6.78 6.35 8.12
C THR A 187 -5.67 7.41 8.18
N SER A 188 -5.22 7.90 7.03
CA SER A 188 -4.13 8.90 6.95
C SER A 188 -4.49 10.04 5.99
N PRO A 189 -4.13 11.31 6.31
CA PRO A 189 -4.38 12.45 5.44
C PRO A 189 -3.42 12.51 4.24
N ALA A 190 -2.39 11.67 4.22
CA ALA A 190 -1.56 11.44 3.04
C ALA A 190 -2.30 10.59 2.00
N ASP A 191 -1.91 10.73 0.74
CA ASP A 191 -2.51 10.01 -0.39
C ASP A 191 -1.75 8.70 -0.63
N VAL A 192 -2.17 7.64 0.07
CA VAL A 192 -1.55 6.31 -0.03
C VAL A 192 -2.45 5.39 -0.81
N VAL A 193 -1.91 4.79 -1.88
CA VAL A 193 -2.60 3.79 -2.71
C VAL A 193 -1.73 2.56 -2.86
N MET A 194 -2.31 1.38 -2.69
CA MET A 194 -1.61 0.10 -2.77
C MET A 194 -2.33 -0.83 -3.74
N PHE A 195 -1.58 -1.41 -4.68
CA PHE A 195 -2.03 -2.54 -5.47
C PHE A 195 -1.44 -3.83 -4.91
N SER A 196 -2.30 -4.82 -4.69
CA SER A 196 -1.89 -6.15 -4.22
C SER A 196 -2.61 -7.26 -5.00
N GLY A 197 -2.00 -8.45 -5.00
CA GLY A 197 -2.53 -9.63 -5.65
C GLY A 197 -3.15 -10.59 -4.64
N SER A 198 -4.46 -10.50 -4.44
CA SER A 198 -5.17 -11.47 -3.58
C SER A 198 -5.31 -12.82 -4.30
N LYS A 199 -5.14 -13.94 -3.60
CA LYS A 199 -5.53 -15.26 -4.11
C LYS A 199 -6.82 -15.70 -3.46
N ASP A 200 -7.77 -16.21 -4.25
CA ASP A 200 -8.95 -16.87 -3.71
C ASP A 200 -8.60 -18.16 -2.93
N THR A 201 -7.44 -18.76 -3.20
CA THR A 201 -6.94 -19.98 -2.55
C THR A 201 -5.41 -19.95 -2.36
N GLN A 202 -4.95 -20.40 -1.20
CA GLN A 202 -3.67 -20.12 -0.52
C GLN A 202 -2.36 -20.63 -1.19
N THR A 203 -1.97 -20.20 -2.40
CA THR A 203 -0.62 -20.57 -2.91
C THR A 203 -0.12 -19.62 -3.99
N SER A 204 0.97 -18.84 -3.80
CA SER A 204 1.59 -18.02 -4.86
C SER A 204 2.13 -18.93 -5.96
N ALA A 205 1.80 -18.63 -7.22
CA ALA A 205 2.38 -19.33 -8.35
C ALA A 205 3.51 -18.43 -8.83
N ASP A 206 4.75 -18.86 -8.68
CA ASP A 206 5.88 -18.23 -9.37
C ASP A 206 5.59 -18.33 -10.87
N THR A 207 5.59 -17.18 -11.55
CA THR A 207 5.23 -17.14 -12.96
C THR A 207 6.46 -17.43 -13.81
N PHE A 208 6.36 -18.40 -14.72
CA PHE A 208 7.40 -18.72 -15.69
C PHE A 208 6.90 -18.33 -17.08
N GLN A 209 7.30 -17.17 -17.57
CA GLN A 209 7.18 -16.79 -18.99
C GLN A 209 8.56 -16.30 -19.46
N ASP A 210 9.04 -16.83 -20.60
CA ASP A 210 10.35 -16.54 -21.20
C ASP A 210 11.59 -16.89 -20.34
N GLY A 211 11.46 -17.84 -19.39
CA GLY A 211 12.58 -18.32 -18.57
C GLY A 211 12.98 -17.38 -17.42
N GLN A 212 12.15 -16.39 -17.06
CA GLN A 212 12.38 -15.51 -15.91
C GLN A 212 11.17 -15.53 -14.95
N ALA A 213 11.44 -15.73 -13.65
CA ALA A 213 10.43 -15.55 -12.61
C ALA A 213 10.02 -14.08 -12.55
N ARG A 214 8.75 -13.77 -12.83
CA ARG A 214 8.21 -12.40 -12.74
C ARG A 214 7.02 -12.37 -11.79
N GLY A 215 6.89 -11.29 -11.04
CA GLY A 215 5.68 -11.04 -10.27
C GLY A 215 4.50 -10.78 -11.21
N ALA A 216 3.37 -11.46 -10.98
CA ALA A 216 2.23 -11.41 -11.89
C ALA A 216 1.56 -10.02 -11.90
N LEU A 217 1.40 -9.44 -10.70
CA LEU A 217 0.75 -8.15 -10.52
C LEU A 217 1.58 -7.02 -11.12
N SER A 218 2.87 -6.96 -10.81
CA SER A 218 3.79 -5.94 -11.30
C SER A 218 3.93 -6.01 -12.83
N TRP A 219 3.95 -7.21 -13.41
CA TRP A 219 3.89 -7.39 -14.85
C TRP A 219 2.59 -6.84 -15.45
N ALA A 220 1.44 -7.22 -14.90
CA ALA A 220 0.13 -6.77 -15.39
C ALA A 220 -0.06 -5.25 -15.25
N PHE A 221 0.41 -4.66 -14.15
CA PHE A 221 0.42 -3.22 -13.91
C PHE A 221 1.24 -2.47 -14.97
N ILE A 222 2.48 -2.90 -15.19
CA ILE A 222 3.37 -2.30 -16.21
C ILE A 222 2.74 -2.42 -17.59
N LYS A 223 2.27 -3.61 -17.97
CA LYS A 223 1.69 -3.85 -19.29
C LYS A 223 0.44 -3.01 -19.53
N SER A 224 -0.44 -2.92 -18.53
CA SER A 224 -1.67 -2.12 -18.59
C SER A 224 -1.37 -0.64 -18.82
N LEU A 225 -0.43 -0.06 -18.07
CA LEU A 225 -0.05 1.36 -18.22
C LEU A 225 0.80 1.64 -19.47
N GLN A 226 1.50 0.63 -19.99
CA GLN A 226 2.19 0.76 -21.28
C GLN A 226 1.20 0.86 -22.44
N GLN A 227 0.15 0.04 -22.43
CA GLN A 227 -0.87 0.00 -23.47
C GLN A 227 -1.88 1.14 -23.34
N TRP A 228 -2.29 1.46 -22.11
CA TRP A 228 -3.27 2.48 -21.79
C TRP A 228 -2.70 3.43 -20.72
N PRO A 229 -1.94 4.46 -21.11
CA PRO A 229 -1.28 5.36 -20.14
C PRO A 229 -2.23 6.29 -19.38
N GLN A 230 -3.47 6.40 -19.85
CA GLN A 230 -4.49 7.35 -19.40
C GLN A 230 -5.69 6.56 -18.92
N GLN A 231 -5.73 6.25 -17.63
CA GLN A 231 -6.76 5.41 -17.04
C GLN A 231 -7.25 6.01 -15.73
N SER A 232 -8.53 5.83 -15.41
CA SER A 232 -9.00 5.96 -14.03
C SER A 232 -8.46 4.82 -13.16
N TYR A 233 -8.55 4.96 -11.83
CA TYR A 233 -8.21 3.86 -10.91
C TYR A 233 -9.02 2.60 -11.20
N LEU A 234 -10.33 2.73 -11.46
CA LEU A 234 -11.19 1.60 -11.81
C LEU A 234 -10.80 0.98 -13.16
N GLN A 235 -10.50 1.80 -14.17
CA GLN A 235 -10.04 1.30 -15.47
C GLN A 235 -8.71 0.56 -15.33
N LEU A 236 -7.76 1.10 -14.57
CA LEU A 236 -6.47 0.47 -14.32
C LEU A 236 -6.64 -0.88 -13.61
N LEU A 237 -7.49 -0.93 -12.58
CA LEU A 237 -7.75 -2.18 -11.86
C LEU A 237 -8.39 -3.24 -12.77
N ASN A 238 -9.28 -2.82 -13.67
CA ASN A 238 -9.91 -3.69 -14.66
C ASN A 238 -8.91 -4.18 -15.73
N THR A 239 -8.04 -3.31 -16.24
CA THR A 239 -7.04 -3.72 -17.25
C THR A 239 -5.99 -4.66 -16.65
N ILE A 240 -5.57 -4.41 -15.40
CA ILE A 240 -4.71 -5.34 -14.65
C ILE A 240 -5.40 -6.69 -14.50
N ARG A 241 -6.68 -6.73 -14.10
CA ARG A 241 -7.44 -7.98 -13.98
C ARG A 241 -7.50 -8.73 -15.32
N ASN A 242 -7.78 -8.04 -16.42
CA ASN A 242 -7.85 -8.63 -17.75
C ASN A 242 -6.51 -9.23 -18.18
N GLU A 243 -5.39 -8.61 -17.81
CA GLU A 243 -4.06 -9.15 -18.10
C GLU A 243 -3.74 -10.41 -17.31
N LEU A 244 -4.26 -10.50 -16.07
CA LEU A 244 -4.09 -11.63 -15.17
C LEU A 244 -5.03 -12.81 -15.50
N GLU A 245 -6.24 -12.53 -15.97
CA GLU A 245 -7.29 -13.51 -16.20
C GLU A 245 -6.84 -14.64 -17.17
N GLY A 246 -7.18 -15.87 -16.82
CA GLY A 246 -6.82 -17.08 -17.58
C GLY A 246 -5.36 -17.51 -17.47
N LYS A 247 -4.46 -16.65 -16.97
CA LYS A 247 -3.02 -16.95 -16.78
C LYS A 247 -2.65 -17.13 -15.31
N TYR A 248 -3.31 -16.35 -14.44
CA TYR A 248 -3.02 -16.29 -13.02
C TYR A 248 -4.30 -16.35 -12.20
N SER A 249 -4.23 -16.98 -11.01
CA SER A 249 -5.33 -17.01 -10.05
C SER A 249 -5.41 -15.75 -9.17
N GLN A 250 -4.43 -14.84 -9.28
CA GLN A 250 -4.42 -13.60 -8.53
C GLN A 250 -5.53 -12.67 -9.03
N LYS A 251 -6.26 -12.07 -8.10
CA LYS A 251 -7.20 -10.97 -8.34
C LYS A 251 -6.59 -9.69 -7.80
N PRO A 252 -6.44 -8.65 -8.64
CA PRO A 252 -5.88 -7.40 -8.18
C PRO A 252 -6.88 -6.69 -7.26
N GLN A 253 -6.36 -6.11 -6.19
CA GLN A 253 -7.08 -5.25 -5.27
C GLN A 253 -6.38 -3.90 -5.19
N LEU A 254 -7.16 -2.87 -4.91
CA LEU A 254 -6.67 -1.52 -4.65
C LEU A 254 -7.06 -1.14 -3.22
N SER A 255 -6.08 -0.86 -2.37
CA SER A 255 -6.30 -0.39 -1.00
C SER A 255 -5.82 1.06 -0.85
N CYS A 256 -6.48 1.87 -0.02
CA CYS A 256 -6.20 3.30 0.12
C CYS A 256 -6.26 3.78 1.58
N SER A 257 -5.51 4.84 1.91
CA SER A 257 -5.52 5.48 3.25
C SER A 257 -6.77 6.35 3.51
N HIS A 258 -7.48 6.75 2.46
CA HIS A 258 -8.68 7.57 2.50
C HIS A 258 -9.66 7.11 1.39
N PRO A 259 -10.94 7.52 1.42
CA PRO A 259 -11.86 7.21 0.34
C PRO A 259 -11.35 7.76 -0.99
N LEU A 260 -11.48 6.96 -2.03
CA LEU A 260 -11.01 7.26 -3.37
C LEU A 260 -12.19 7.26 -4.35
N ASP A 261 -12.39 8.36 -5.07
CA ASP A 261 -13.22 8.34 -6.28
C ASP A 261 -12.46 7.59 -7.38
N THR A 262 -12.85 6.35 -7.61
CA THR A 262 -12.18 5.46 -8.56
C THR A 262 -12.35 5.86 -10.03
N ASN A 263 -13.18 6.88 -10.32
CA ASN A 263 -13.29 7.47 -11.65
C ASN A 263 -12.22 8.53 -11.92
N LEU A 264 -11.53 9.02 -10.89
CA LEU A 264 -10.40 9.92 -11.06
C LEU A 264 -9.27 9.23 -11.81
N ARG A 265 -8.51 10.03 -12.55
CA ARG A 265 -7.35 9.56 -13.29
C ARG A 265 -6.26 9.09 -12.33
N PHE A 266 -5.73 7.89 -12.58
CA PHE A 266 -4.51 7.41 -11.93
C PHE A 266 -3.31 8.24 -12.42
N VAL A 267 -2.52 8.74 -11.46
CA VAL A 267 -1.31 9.53 -11.70
C VAL A 267 -0.19 9.01 -10.79
N MET A 268 1.06 9.18 -11.20
CA MET A 268 2.27 8.91 -10.42
C MET A 268 3.30 9.98 -10.69
#